data_AF-A0A7Y6PIH0-F1
#
_entry.id   AF-A0A7Y6PIH0-F1
#
_cell.length_a   1.000
_cell.length_b   1.000
_cell.length_c   1.000
_cell.angle_alpha   90.00
_cell.angle_beta   90.00
_cell.angle_gamma   90.00
#
_symmetry.space_group_name_H-M   'P 1'
#
loop_
_entity.id
_entity.type
_entity.pdbx_description
1 polymer ?
#
loop_
_entity_poly.entity_id
_entity_poly.type
_entity_poly.pdbx_seq_one_letter_code
_entity_poly.pdbx_strand_id
1 'polypeptide(L)'
;CSMITGEETIQVPGALCQACTVEMLNDHEYFDIVVVDECQMVGDPYRGHNWTRAILGLRADEIHLCMAPEAESIVTQMIKRCGDQYRIVRHKRNTRLTVEKKPYSLKNDLRKGDA
;
A
#
# COMPACT_ATOMS: atom_id res chain seq x y z
N CYS A 1 -3.11 -4.24 18.49
CA CYS A 1 -3.56 -4.01 17.12
C CYS A 1 -4.60 -5.07 16.81
N SER A 2 -5.78 -4.69 16.31
CA SER A 2 -6.76 -5.63 15.75
C SER A 2 -6.43 -5.93 14.29
N MET A 3 -6.89 -7.05 13.75
CA MET A 3 -6.67 -7.45 12.35
C MET A 3 -8.00 -7.79 11.69
N ILE A 4 -8.21 -7.29 10.47
CA ILE A 4 -9.45 -7.51 9.69
C ILE A 4 -9.08 -7.83 8.24
N THR A 5 -9.31 -9.07 7.81
CA THR A 5 -9.22 -9.48 6.41
C THR A 5 -10.58 -10.02 5.94
N GLY A 6 -10.68 -10.43 4.67
CA GLY A 6 -11.91 -11.06 4.17
C GLY A 6 -12.17 -12.43 4.80
N GLU A 7 -11.11 -13.09 5.25
CA GLU A 7 -11.11 -14.46 5.77
C GLU A 7 -11.14 -14.52 7.30
N GLU A 8 -10.45 -13.59 7.97
CA GLU A 8 -10.26 -13.61 9.42
C GLU A 8 -10.50 -12.24 10.07
N THR A 9 -10.97 -12.27 11.31
CA THR A 9 -11.09 -11.07 12.14
C THR A 9 -10.60 -11.38 13.54
N ILE A 10 -9.56 -10.66 13.96
CA ILE A 10 -8.96 -10.76 15.30
C ILE A 10 -9.17 -9.42 16.00
N GLN A 11 -10.12 -9.38 16.94
CA GLN A 11 -10.38 -8.20 17.76
C GLN A 11 -9.63 -8.29 19.07
N VAL A 12 -8.78 -7.29 19.32
CA VAL A 12 -8.06 -7.15 20.60
C VAL A 12 -8.75 -6.05 21.41
N PRO A 13 -9.34 -6.38 22.58
CA PRO A 13 -10.00 -5.39 23.42
C PRO A 13 -9.08 -4.20 23.76
N GLY A 14 -9.57 -2.98 23.55
CA GLY A 14 -8.82 -1.75 23.82
C GLY A 14 -7.68 -1.44 22.82
N ALA A 15 -7.59 -2.15 21.69
CA ALA A 15 -6.62 -1.80 20.66
C ALA A 15 -6.91 -0.43 20.03
N LEU A 16 -5.89 0.41 19.95
CA LEU A 16 -5.94 1.73 19.32
C LEU A 16 -5.56 1.72 17.84
N CYS A 17 -5.05 0.60 17.35
CA CYS A 17 -4.65 0.41 15.95
C CYS A 17 -5.36 -0.80 15.36
N GLN A 18 -5.66 -0.73 14.08
CA GLN A 18 -6.09 -1.87 13.28
C GLN A 18 -5.23 -2.00 12.02
N ALA A 19 -5.04 -3.23 11.56
CA ALA A 19 -4.52 -3.54 10.24
C ALA A 19 -5.59 -4.28 9.46
N CYS A 20 -5.83 -3.87 8.22
CA CYS A 20 -6.79 -4.53 7.36
C CYS A 20 -6.30 -4.64 5.92
N THR A 21 -6.89 -5.57 5.16
CA THR A 21 -6.80 -5.49 3.70
C THR A 21 -7.56 -4.24 3.22
N VAL A 22 -7.17 -3.69 2.06
CA VAL A 22 -7.79 -2.46 1.54
C VAL A 22 -9.29 -2.66 1.25
N GLU A 23 -9.69 -3.87 0.90
CA GLU A 23 -11.10 -4.27 0.69
C GLU A 23 -11.94 -4.14 1.96
N MET A 24 -11.33 -4.38 3.13
CA MET A 24 -12.00 -4.38 4.44
C MET A 24 -11.92 -3.03 5.14
N LEU A 25 -11.47 -2.00 4.44
CA LEU A 25 -11.33 -0.66 4.98
C LEU A 25 -12.69 -0.11 5.45
N ASN A 26 -12.70 0.45 6.67
CA ASN A 26 -13.80 1.23 7.21
C ASN A 26 -13.59 2.73 6.93
N ASP A 27 -14.29 3.27 5.95
CA ASP A 27 -14.25 4.68 5.55
C ASP A 27 -15.31 5.55 6.27
N HIS A 28 -16.05 4.97 7.22
CA HIS A 28 -17.00 5.71 8.06
C HIS A 28 -16.38 6.20 9.37
N GLU A 29 -15.31 5.54 9.83
CA GLU A 29 -14.59 5.86 11.05
C GLU A 29 -13.53 6.94 10.80
N TYR A 30 -13.25 7.74 11.83
CA TYR A 30 -12.21 8.75 11.82
C TYR A 30 -10.94 8.20 12.48
N PHE A 31 -9.80 8.43 11.85
CA PHE A 31 -8.49 8.00 12.35
C PHE A 31 -7.56 9.20 12.51
N ASP A 32 -6.64 9.14 13.47
CA ASP A 32 -5.58 10.16 13.55
C ASP A 32 -4.60 10.00 12.36
N ILE A 33 -4.20 8.76 12.06
CA ILE A 33 -3.24 8.42 11.02
C ILE A 33 -3.69 7.17 10.26
N VAL A 34 -3.60 7.19 8.93
CA VAL A 34 -3.81 6.02 8.07
C VAL A 34 -2.61 5.80 7.15
N VAL A 35 -2.26 4.53 6.92
CA VAL A 35 -1.28 4.11 5.93
C VAL A 35 -2.00 3.28 4.87
N VAL A 36 -1.90 3.70 3.61
CA VAL A 36 -2.35 2.92 2.45
C VAL A 36 -1.13 2.45 1.69
N ASP A 37 -0.93 1.14 1.65
CA ASP A 37 0.22 0.53 0.99
C ASP A 37 -0.08 0.22 -0.48
N GLU A 38 0.97 0.09 -1.29
CA GLU A 38 0.92 -0.32 -2.70
C GLU A 38 -0.06 0.48 -3.57
N CYS A 39 -0.14 1.81 -3.40
CA CYS A 39 -1.14 2.64 -4.09
C CYS A 39 -1.05 2.64 -5.63
N GLN A 40 0.03 2.11 -6.22
CA GLN A 40 0.06 1.85 -7.67
C GLN A 40 -1.00 0.85 -8.13
N MET A 41 -1.54 0.05 -7.21
CA MET A 41 -2.67 -0.83 -7.46
C MET A 41 -3.96 -0.09 -7.80
N VAL A 42 -4.02 1.25 -7.68
CA VAL A 42 -5.11 2.06 -8.25
C VAL A 42 -5.31 1.82 -9.75
N GLY A 43 -4.24 1.45 -10.47
CA GLY A 43 -4.30 1.09 -11.89
C GLY A 43 -4.77 -0.34 -12.17
N ASP A 44 -5.03 -1.16 -11.14
CA ASP A 44 -5.48 -2.53 -11.31
C ASP A 44 -6.94 -2.57 -11.82
N PRO A 45 -7.23 -3.27 -12.93
CA PRO A 45 -8.55 -3.25 -13.56
C PRO A 45 -9.64 -3.95 -12.75
N TYR A 46 -9.29 -4.82 -11.81
CA TYR A 46 -10.23 -5.61 -11.03
C TYR A 46 -10.37 -5.10 -9.59
N ARG A 47 -9.25 -4.70 -8.97
CA ARG A 47 -9.17 -4.35 -7.55
C ARG A 47 -8.85 -2.88 -7.30
N GLY A 48 -8.47 -2.10 -8.33
CA GLY A 48 -8.01 -0.72 -8.15
C GLY A 48 -9.04 0.22 -7.54
N HIS A 49 -10.33 -0.11 -7.69
CA HIS A 49 -11.43 0.63 -7.05
C HIS A 49 -11.29 0.69 -5.51
N ASN A 50 -10.66 -0.30 -4.87
CA ASN A 50 -10.44 -0.29 -3.42
C ASN A 50 -9.43 0.80 -3.01
N TRP A 51 -8.36 1.01 -3.78
CA TRP A 51 -7.41 2.09 -3.53
C TRP A 51 -7.98 3.46 -3.86
N THR A 52 -8.78 3.57 -4.92
CA THR A 52 -9.52 4.82 -5.21
C THR A 52 -10.45 5.18 -4.06
N ARG A 53 -11.21 4.20 -3.51
CA ARG A 53 -12.05 4.39 -2.33
C ARG A 53 -11.22 4.80 -1.12
N ALA A 54 -10.08 4.17 -0.87
CA ALA A 54 -9.21 4.53 0.25
C ALA A 54 -8.69 5.97 0.13
N ILE A 55 -8.09 6.33 -1.02
CA ILE A 55 -7.48 7.65 -1.22
C ILE A 55 -8.50 8.79 -1.13
N LEU A 56 -9.73 8.57 -1.63
CA LEU A 56 -10.76 9.62 -1.69
C LEU A 56 -11.73 9.61 -0.50
N GLY A 57 -11.89 8.46 0.18
CA GLY A 57 -12.94 8.24 1.16
C GLY A 57 -12.48 8.15 2.61
N LEU A 58 -11.17 7.92 2.84
CA LEU A 58 -10.62 7.88 4.19
C LEU A 58 -10.82 9.20 4.94
N ARG A 59 -11.17 9.07 6.21
CA ARG A 59 -11.33 10.20 7.12
C ARG A 59 -10.20 10.15 8.13
N ALA A 60 -9.14 10.91 7.86
CA ALA A 60 -8.01 11.00 8.77
C ALA A 60 -7.31 12.35 8.70
N ASP A 61 -6.65 12.74 9.79
CA ASP A 61 -5.86 13.97 9.86
C ASP A 61 -4.58 13.85 9.01
N GLU A 62 -3.93 12.66 9.01
CA GLU A 62 -2.77 12.36 8.17
C GLU A 62 -2.93 11.02 7.43
N ILE A 63 -2.74 11.03 6.10
CA ILE A 63 -2.77 9.83 5.26
C ILE A 63 -1.41 9.65 4.57
N HIS A 64 -0.73 8.55 4.89
CA HIS A 64 0.49 8.12 4.22
C HIS A 64 0.17 7.17 3.08
N LEU A 65 0.52 7.59 1.86
CA LEU A 65 0.35 6.78 0.65
C LEU A 65 1.72 6.25 0.20
N CYS A 66 1.94 4.95 0.34
CA CYS A 66 3.12 4.27 -0.18
C CYS A 66 2.84 3.80 -1.60
N MET A 67 3.73 4.10 -2.54
CA MET A 67 3.50 3.78 -3.95
C MET A 67 4.79 3.68 -4.76
N ALA A 68 4.74 2.92 -5.85
CA ALA A 68 5.75 2.96 -6.89
C ALA A 68 5.71 4.33 -7.64
N PRO A 69 6.84 4.83 -8.17
CA PRO A 69 6.91 6.15 -8.82
C PRO A 69 5.92 6.36 -9.96
N GLU A 70 5.55 5.29 -10.67
CA GLU A 70 4.63 5.32 -11.81
C GLU A 70 3.22 5.77 -11.42
N ALA A 71 2.84 5.59 -10.14
CA ALA A 71 1.53 5.99 -9.62
C ALA A 71 1.46 7.46 -9.15
N GLU A 72 2.62 8.14 -9.02
CA GLU A 72 2.70 9.49 -8.44
C GLU A 72 1.76 10.47 -9.16
N SER A 73 1.74 10.44 -10.49
CA SER A 73 0.95 11.37 -11.30
C SER A 73 -0.56 11.23 -11.05
N ILE A 74 -1.09 9.99 -11.03
CA ILE A 74 -2.53 9.78 -10.84
C ILE A 74 -2.94 10.06 -9.41
N VAL A 75 -2.14 9.64 -8.42
CA VAL A 75 -2.44 9.86 -7.00
C VAL A 75 -2.42 11.35 -6.67
N THR A 76 -1.40 12.09 -7.09
CA THR A 76 -1.33 13.53 -6.83
C THR A 76 -2.43 14.32 -7.54
N GLN A 77 -2.91 13.87 -8.72
CA GLN A 77 -4.07 14.47 -9.38
C GLN A 77 -5.37 14.25 -8.61
N MET A 78 -5.58 13.08 -8.02
CA MET A 78 -6.74 12.81 -7.15
C MET A 78 -6.75 13.74 -5.95
N ILE A 79 -5.63 13.82 -5.22
CA ILE A 79 -5.50 14.68 -4.03
C ILE A 79 -5.75 16.16 -4.37
N LYS A 80 -5.15 16.64 -5.49
CA LYS A 80 -5.37 18.02 -5.96
C LYS A 80 -6.83 18.34 -6.25
N ARG A 81 -7.62 17.38 -6.71
CA ARG A 81 -9.06 17.56 -6.99
C ARG A 81 -9.89 17.65 -5.71
N CYS A 82 -9.45 17.02 -4.63
CA CYS A 82 -10.06 17.17 -3.30
C CYS A 82 -9.69 18.51 -2.65
N GLY A 83 -8.59 19.15 -3.09
CA GLY A 83 -8.10 20.40 -2.52
C GLY A 83 -7.19 20.19 -1.30
N ASP A 84 -6.80 18.95 -1.02
CA ASP A 84 -5.95 18.60 0.11
C ASP A 84 -4.47 18.95 -0.15
N GLN A 85 -3.75 19.18 0.95
CA GLN A 85 -2.30 19.37 0.90
C GLN A 85 -1.57 18.03 0.87
N TYR A 86 -0.42 17.98 0.20
CA TYR A 86 0.42 16.79 0.18
C TYR A 86 1.91 17.12 0.09
N ARG A 87 2.74 16.19 0.57
CA ARG A 87 4.21 16.22 0.45
C ARG A 87 4.69 14.91 -0.16
N ILE A 88 5.58 15.02 -1.14
CA ILE A 88 6.22 13.85 -1.76
C ILE A 88 7.54 13.55 -1.04
N VAL A 89 7.70 12.34 -0.54
CA VAL A 89 8.96 11.81 0.01
C VAL A 89 9.45 10.69 -0.89
N ARG A 90 10.67 10.82 -1.41
CA ARG A 90 11.26 9.82 -2.33
C ARG A 90 12.29 8.97 -1.62
N HIS A 91 12.12 7.65 -1.75
CA HIS A 91 13.04 6.65 -1.22
C HIS A 91 13.86 6.00 -2.34
N LYS A 92 15.04 5.49 -1.99
CA LYS A 92 15.87 4.68 -2.88
C LYS A 92 16.05 3.30 -2.25
N ARG A 93 16.31 2.28 -3.06
CA ARG A 93 16.62 0.94 -2.54
C ARG A 93 17.81 1.02 -1.58
N ASN A 94 17.65 0.43 -0.40
CA ASN A 94 18.72 0.37 0.61
C ASN A 94 19.90 -0.49 0.12
N THR A 95 19.61 -1.49 -0.71
CA THR A 95 20.60 -2.40 -1.28
C THR A 95 20.56 -2.38 -2.80
N ARG A 96 21.74 -2.51 -3.41
CA ARG A 96 21.89 -2.58 -4.86
C ARG A 96 21.20 -3.84 -5.39
N LEU A 97 20.40 -3.69 -6.43
CA LEU A 97 19.91 -4.81 -7.24
C LEU A 97 20.87 -5.00 -8.42
N THR A 98 21.41 -6.20 -8.58
CA THR A 98 22.34 -6.55 -9.66
C THR A 98 21.73 -7.67 -10.50
N VAL A 99 21.68 -7.46 -11.82
CA VAL A 99 21.22 -8.48 -12.76
C VAL A 99 22.35 -9.48 -13.02
N GLU A 100 22.04 -10.77 -12.93
CA GLU A 100 22.98 -11.83 -13.27
C GLU A 100 23.30 -11.83 -14.76
N LYS A 101 24.58 -12.05 -15.11
CA LYS A 101 25.03 -12.04 -16.51
C LYS A 101 24.78 -13.36 -17.23
N LYS A 102 24.61 -14.44 -16.47
CA LYS A 102 24.43 -15.79 -17.01
C LYS A 102 22.97 -16.23 -16.82
N PRO A 103 22.40 -17.00 -17.77
CA PRO A 103 21.12 -17.65 -17.57
C PRO A 103 21.15 -18.54 -16.34
N TYR A 104 20.05 -18.53 -15.57
CA TYR A 104 19.92 -19.32 -14.35
C TYR A 104 19.28 -20.69 -14.66
N SER A 105 19.90 -21.77 -14.19
CA SER A 105 19.38 -23.14 -14.29
C SER A 105 18.95 -23.66 -12.92
N LEU A 106 17.64 -23.86 -12.73
CA LEU A 106 17.07 -24.43 -11.50
C LEU A 106 17.69 -25.78 -11.08
N LYS A 107 18.19 -26.57 -12.04
CA LYS A 107 18.80 -27.88 -11.76
C LYS A 107 20.23 -27.78 -11.21
N ASN A 108 20.98 -26.78 -11.66
CA ASN A 108 22.43 -26.75 -11.48
C ASN A 108 22.90 -25.57 -10.62
N ASP A 109 22.13 -24.48 -10.58
CA ASP A 109 22.54 -23.21 -9.98
C ASP A 109 21.85 -22.90 -8.66
N LEU A 110 20.97 -23.80 -8.18
CA LEU A 110 20.21 -23.62 -6.94
C LEU A 110 21.13 -23.49 -5.73
N ARG A 111 20.96 -22.38 -5.00
CA ARG A 111 21.70 -22.10 -3.77
C ARG A 111 20.73 -21.73 -2.65
N LYS A 112 21.27 -21.71 -1.43
CA LYS A 112 20.52 -21.26 -0.26
C LYS A 112 20.11 -19.79 -0.46
N GLY A 113 18.80 -19.53 -0.44
CA GLY A 113 18.21 -18.19 -0.63
C GLY A 113 17.54 -17.97 -1.98
N ASP A 114 17.59 -18.92 -2.91
CA ASP A 114 16.91 -18.84 -4.21
C ASP A 114 15.41 -19.23 -4.16
N ALA A 115 14.87 -19.52 -2.96
CA ALA A 115 13.47 -19.74 -2.66
C ALA A 115 13.19 -19.44 -1.17
#